data_AF-A0A812TZC6-F1
#
_entry.id   AF-A0A812TZC6-F1
#
_cell.length_a   1.000
_cell.length_b   1.000
_cell.length_c   1.000
_cell.angle_alpha   90.00
_cell.angle_beta   90.00
_cell.angle_gamma   90.00
#
_symmetry.space_group_name_H-M   'P 1'
#
loop_
_entity.id
_entity.type
_entity.pdbx_description
1 polymer ?
#
loop_
_entity_poly.entity_id
_entity_poly.type
_entity_poly.pdbx_seq_one_letter_code
_entity_poly.pdbx_strand_id
1 'polypeptide(L)'
;MEEGSRRSLANDLEVAVEVDAHGEWQVVYPKGICQLPEACDRFQIRLREVPAVAVTAGNVGGPKECKVSDLEEFHAAAQTWLEEERRAVEQEEEQGRRRRQLQQKKFDWLFLQQTPRLMARVYRVERLSWYLPLLVPLYGGMVAINYRVVPYGTVEESDWTVSLLVMVGMGVCFFCVPWVVPQIIRSDRCLVATSVFSGLLIFLVALPLELLRLVYPVAFSPFAGLLIQAQTAEIQSRTKEQTIVFEGTVSPELFLASGEGEAVTLEICLRRGKACVVSWPGKYATAWDHLVQSARGGQTSAAVLAAVVFLPEGTPHYGQHIRIPGSERNVESAVRYGAELHVYFFEGARGKGKVASFASAGSEYLKREALWKEFQDSETLKDAKAAGLENLCDKKRYDSSSKYSREERRLFLQWLSFEDRKLLEEGLGNSQKAEVAWLERKGYRYTEVDIASWLRPAAKSYFPSGPLPAMEAWKIHPQ
;
A
#
# COMPACT_ATOMS: atom_id res chain seq x y z
N MET A 1 23.31 16.97 59.77
CA MET A 1 22.19 17.07 58.82
C MET A 1 21.72 15.66 58.58
N GLU A 2 20.66 15.26 59.25
CA GLU A 2 20.03 13.96 59.01
C GLU A 2 19.42 14.01 57.61
N GLU A 3 19.83 13.09 56.72
CA GLU A 3 19.12 12.85 55.47
C GLU A 3 17.72 12.39 55.83
N GLY A 4 16.79 13.35 55.80
CA GLY A 4 15.37 13.09 55.89
C GLY A 4 15.00 11.98 54.91
N SER A 5 14.25 11.02 55.42
CA SER A 5 13.91 9.81 54.70
C SER A 5 12.91 10.11 53.59
N ARG A 6 13.38 10.51 52.41
CA ARG A 6 12.54 10.74 51.23
C ARG A 6 11.70 9.51 50.91
N ARG A 7 10.41 9.72 50.66
CA ARG A 7 9.49 8.69 50.19
C ARG A 7 9.58 8.61 48.68
N SER A 8 9.50 7.40 48.13
CA SER A 8 9.49 7.20 46.68
C SER A 8 8.31 6.37 46.22
N LEU A 9 7.76 6.71 45.05
CA LEU A 9 6.72 5.95 44.37
C LEU A 9 7.33 5.30 43.11
N ALA A 10 7.42 3.98 43.12
CA ALA A 10 7.95 3.19 42.00
C ALA A 10 6.81 2.76 41.06
N ASN A 11 6.91 3.10 39.78
CA ASN A 11 5.97 2.63 38.77
C ASN A 11 6.34 1.23 38.29
N ASP A 12 5.70 0.23 38.87
CA ASP A 12 5.85 -1.18 38.51
C ASP A 12 4.87 -1.65 37.42
N LEU A 13 4.05 -0.75 36.87
CA LEU A 13 3.12 -1.06 35.79
C LEU A 13 3.77 -0.91 34.40
N GLU A 14 3.21 -1.61 33.41
CA GLU A 14 3.59 -1.52 31.98
C GLU A 14 2.95 -0.31 31.25
N VAL A 15 2.70 0.78 31.97
CA VAL A 15 2.07 1.99 31.45
C VAL A 15 2.64 3.22 32.14
N ALA A 16 2.73 4.33 31.42
CA ALA A 16 3.10 5.62 31.99
C ALA A 16 1.99 6.14 32.92
N VAL A 17 2.37 6.57 34.12
CA VAL A 17 1.48 7.22 35.07
C VAL A 17 1.90 8.66 35.26
N GLU A 18 0.97 9.51 35.68
CA GLU A 18 1.28 10.85 36.15
C GLU A 18 0.99 10.94 37.63
N VAL A 19 1.86 11.65 38.35
CA VAL A 19 1.77 11.85 39.79
C VAL A 19 1.80 13.34 40.07
N ASP A 20 0.82 13.84 40.81
CA ASP A 20 0.77 15.23 41.29
C ASP A 20 0.87 15.25 42.81
N ALA A 21 2.02 15.70 43.30
CA ALA A 21 2.31 15.88 44.73
C ALA A 21 2.39 17.36 45.14
N HIS A 22 2.41 18.30 44.19
CA HIS A 22 2.77 19.71 44.40
C HIS A 22 1.96 20.71 43.57
N GLY A 23 0.89 20.27 42.93
CA GLY A 23 0.17 21.05 41.91
C GLY A 23 0.80 20.96 40.52
N GLU A 24 1.81 20.09 40.34
CA GLU A 24 2.47 19.82 39.06
C GLU A 24 2.50 18.32 38.78
N TRP A 25 2.01 17.93 37.61
CA TRP A 25 1.99 16.54 37.16
C TRP A 25 3.36 16.10 36.65
N GLN A 26 3.98 15.15 37.34
CA GLN A 26 5.21 14.49 36.90
C GLN A 26 4.88 13.16 36.22
N VAL A 27 5.44 12.91 35.03
CA VAL A 27 5.30 11.64 34.32
C VAL A 27 6.30 10.63 34.89
N VAL A 28 5.82 9.43 35.21
CA VAL A 28 6.63 8.31 35.68
C VAL A 28 6.43 7.15 34.70
N TYR A 29 7.45 6.86 33.91
CA TYR A 29 7.43 5.75 32.96
C TYR A 29 7.60 4.40 33.67
N PRO A 30 7.32 3.26 32.98
CA PRO A 30 7.52 1.94 33.57
C PRO A 30 8.94 1.76 34.12
N LYS A 31 9.04 1.19 35.32
CA LYS A 31 10.26 1.02 36.13
C LYS A 31 10.89 2.33 36.63
N GLY A 32 10.24 3.47 36.37
CA GLY A 32 10.64 4.77 36.87
C GLY A 32 10.27 4.94 38.35
N ILE A 33 10.97 5.85 39.01
CA ILE A 33 10.73 6.19 40.42
C ILE A 33 10.48 7.69 40.52
N CYS A 34 9.39 8.08 41.18
CA CYS A 34 9.09 9.46 41.54
C CYS A 34 9.43 9.70 43.00
N GLN A 35 10.14 10.79 43.29
CA GLN A 35 10.45 11.19 44.66
C GLN A 35 9.30 12.02 45.19
N LEU A 36 8.67 11.54 46.27
CA LEU A 36 7.59 12.24 46.94
C LEU A 36 8.17 13.14 48.05
N PRO A 37 7.61 14.33 48.24
CA PRO A 37 8.01 15.24 49.31
C PRO A 37 7.70 14.65 50.68
N GLU A 38 8.55 14.89 51.67
CA GLU A 38 8.35 14.35 53.03
C GLU A 38 7.04 14.83 53.67
N ALA A 39 6.64 16.07 53.37
CA ALA A 39 5.39 16.67 53.85
C ALA A 39 4.16 16.33 53.00
N CYS A 40 4.30 15.46 51.99
CA CYS A 40 3.19 15.09 51.11
C CYS A 40 2.31 14.04 51.78
N ASP A 41 1.26 14.49 52.46
CA ASP A 41 0.25 13.61 53.08
C ASP A 41 -0.69 12.98 52.04
N ARG A 42 -0.87 13.66 50.90
CA ARG A 42 -1.77 13.25 49.81
C ARG A 42 -1.17 13.63 48.45
N PHE A 43 -1.29 12.72 47.49
CA PHE A 43 -0.94 12.96 46.10
C PHE A 43 -2.03 12.39 45.19
N GLN A 44 -2.14 12.91 43.98
CA GLN A 44 -2.99 12.32 42.94
C GLN A 44 -2.15 11.49 41.99
N ILE A 45 -2.69 10.35 41.57
CA ILE A 45 -2.11 9.52 40.53
C ILE A 45 -3.15 9.27 39.45
N ARG A 46 -2.73 9.28 38.18
CA ARG A 46 -3.59 8.92 37.06
C ARG A 46 -2.83 8.21 35.95
N LEU A 47 -3.55 7.47 35.10
CA LEU A 47 -2.97 6.98 33.86
C LEU A 47 -2.71 8.14 32.89
N ARG A 48 -1.49 8.20 32.32
CA ARG A 48 -1.11 9.22 31.31
C ARG A 48 -1.97 9.11 30.05
N GLU A 49 -2.37 7.90 29.68
CA GLU A 49 -3.20 7.66 28.50
C GLU A 49 -4.69 7.96 28.72
N VAL A 50 -5.21 7.68 29.92
CA VAL A 50 -6.61 7.85 30.26
C VAL A 50 -6.70 8.59 31.60
N PRO A 51 -6.64 9.94 31.60
CA PRO A 51 -6.66 10.74 32.82
C PRO A 51 -7.90 10.52 33.71
N ALA A 52 -8.97 9.94 33.15
CA ALA A 52 -10.17 9.55 33.90
C ALA A 52 -9.93 8.39 34.88
N VAL A 53 -8.91 7.55 34.63
CA VAL A 53 -8.45 6.56 35.59
C VAL A 53 -7.49 7.26 36.54
N ALA A 54 -8.03 7.81 37.62
CA ALA A 54 -7.30 8.59 38.60
C ALA A 54 -7.76 8.26 40.02
N VAL A 55 -6.84 8.30 40.97
CA VAL A 55 -7.12 8.09 42.40
C VAL A 55 -6.34 9.14 43.20
N THR A 56 -6.94 9.64 44.27
CA THR A 56 -6.23 10.45 45.27
C THR A 56 -5.76 9.53 46.38
N ALA A 57 -4.46 9.26 46.42
CA ALA A 57 -3.85 8.48 47.49
C ALA A 57 -3.50 9.40 48.67
N GLY A 58 -3.74 8.92 49.89
CA GLY A 58 -3.40 9.65 51.10
C GLY A 58 -2.95 8.71 52.20
N ASN A 59 -2.07 9.20 53.07
CA ASN A 59 -1.69 8.51 54.31
C ASN A 59 -1.10 7.11 54.08
N VAL A 60 -0.17 6.99 53.12
CA VAL A 60 0.64 5.77 52.94
C VAL A 60 1.62 5.70 54.12
N GLY A 61 1.14 5.32 55.30
CA GLY A 61 1.91 5.14 56.53
C GLY A 61 2.83 3.90 56.49
N GLY A 62 3.31 3.56 55.29
CA GLY A 62 4.01 2.33 54.97
C GLY A 62 5.51 2.53 54.71
N PRO A 63 6.15 1.55 54.05
CA PRO A 63 7.59 1.58 53.75
C PRO A 63 8.02 2.84 53.00
N LYS A 64 9.32 3.17 53.07
CA LYS A 64 9.93 4.33 52.40
C LYS A 64 9.68 4.34 50.88
N GLU A 65 9.45 3.17 50.30
CA GLU A 65 9.13 2.98 48.89
C GLU A 65 7.74 2.34 48.77
N CYS A 66 6.85 3.00 48.03
CA CYS A 66 5.52 2.52 47.69
C CYS A 66 5.51 2.17 46.19
N LYS A 67 4.89 1.05 45.82
CA LYS A 67 4.66 0.71 44.42
C LYS A 67 3.31 1.20 43.97
N VAL A 68 3.18 1.49 42.68
CA VAL A 68 1.89 1.85 42.09
C VAL A 68 0.87 0.71 42.25
N SER A 69 1.32 -0.55 42.24
CA SER A 69 0.46 -1.70 42.54
C SER A 69 -0.08 -1.78 43.96
N ASP A 70 0.55 -1.11 44.94
CA ASP A 70 0.05 -1.07 46.32
C ASP A 70 -1.22 -0.20 46.45
N LEU A 71 -1.52 0.61 45.44
CA LEU A 71 -2.72 1.44 45.37
C LEU A 71 -3.88 0.63 44.78
N GLU A 72 -4.51 -0.23 45.59
CA GLU A 72 -5.47 -1.26 45.15
C GLU A 72 -6.53 -0.76 44.15
N GLU A 73 -7.20 0.35 44.44
CA GLU A 73 -8.24 0.94 43.57
C GLU A 73 -7.67 1.37 42.21
N PHE A 74 -6.52 2.05 42.23
CA PHE A 74 -5.85 2.50 41.02
C PHE A 74 -5.30 1.32 40.22
N HIS A 75 -4.69 0.34 40.90
CA HIS A 75 -4.13 -0.86 40.29
C HIS A 75 -5.22 -1.68 39.59
N ALA A 76 -6.37 -1.91 40.22
CA ALA A 76 -7.47 -2.66 39.63
C ALA A 76 -8.01 -1.98 38.35
N ALA A 77 -8.19 -0.66 38.39
CA ALA A 77 -8.63 0.11 37.23
C ALA A 77 -7.56 0.12 36.11
N ALA A 78 -6.29 0.29 36.47
CA ALA A 78 -5.18 0.25 35.53
C ALA A 78 -4.99 -1.13 34.89
N GLN A 79 -5.15 -2.22 35.64
CA GLN A 79 -5.07 -3.59 35.12
C GLN A 79 -6.22 -3.88 34.14
N THR A 80 -7.44 -3.47 34.46
CA THR A 80 -8.58 -3.61 33.55
C THR A 80 -8.28 -2.94 32.21
N TRP A 81 -7.79 -1.69 32.25
CA TRP A 81 -7.38 -0.98 31.04
C TRP A 81 -6.22 -1.66 30.29
N LEU A 82 -5.20 -2.15 31.00
CA LEU A 82 -4.06 -2.88 30.42
C LEU A 82 -4.49 -4.18 29.73
N GLU A 83 -5.46 -4.90 30.28
CA GLU A 83 -6.02 -6.10 29.67
C GLU A 83 -6.79 -5.80 28.38
N GLU A 84 -7.61 -4.74 28.38
CA GLU A 84 -8.30 -4.28 27.17
C GLU A 84 -7.29 -3.88 26.08
N GLU A 85 -6.22 -3.20 26.48
CA GLU A 85 -5.13 -2.81 25.59
C GLU A 85 -4.43 -4.03 24.98
N ARG A 86 -4.08 -5.04 25.80
CA ARG A 86 -3.46 -6.30 25.35
C ARG A 86 -4.37 -7.05 24.38
N ARG A 87 -5.66 -7.19 24.70
CA ARG A 87 -6.64 -7.83 23.81
C ARG A 87 -6.74 -7.11 22.47
N ALA A 88 -6.75 -5.77 22.46
CA ALA A 88 -6.80 -5.00 21.22
C ALA A 88 -5.56 -5.20 20.34
N VAL A 89 -4.38 -5.30 20.95
CA VAL A 89 -3.11 -5.59 20.24
C VAL A 89 -3.11 -7.01 19.69
N GLU A 90 -3.50 -8.02 20.48
CA GLU A 90 -3.57 -9.42 20.04
C GLU A 90 -4.52 -9.61 18.86
N GLN A 91 -5.69 -8.96 18.90
CA GLN A 91 -6.65 -8.99 17.79
C GLN A 91 -6.06 -8.39 16.52
N GLU A 92 -5.35 -7.26 16.59
CA GLU A 92 -4.73 -6.64 15.41
C GLU A 92 -3.55 -7.48 14.90
N GLU A 93 -2.74 -8.08 15.78
CA GLU A 93 -1.69 -9.02 15.37
C GLU A 93 -2.28 -10.21 14.62
N GLU A 94 -3.36 -10.80 15.13
CA GLU A 94 -4.04 -11.93 14.48
C GLU A 94 -4.63 -11.53 13.12
N GLN A 95 -5.33 -10.39 13.06
CA GLN A 95 -5.84 -9.85 11.80
C GLN A 95 -4.71 -9.52 10.82
N GLY A 96 -3.59 -8.98 11.30
CA GLY A 96 -2.38 -8.74 10.53
C GLY A 96 -1.80 -10.02 9.94
N ARG A 97 -1.71 -11.10 10.73
CA ARG A 97 -1.30 -12.42 10.25
C ARG A 97 -2.26 -12.96 9.19
N ARG A 98 -3.57 -12.85 9.40
CA ARG A 98 -4.60 -13.25 8.42
C ARG A 98 -4.46 -12.46 7.10
N ARG A 99 -4.26 -11.14 7.17
CA ARG A 99 -4.02 -10.28 5.99
C ARG A 99 -2.78 -10.72 5.21
N ARG A 100 -1.66 -11.00 5.90
CA ARG A 100 -0.43 -11.50 5.27
C ARG A 100 -0.62 -12.86 4.62
N GLN A 101 -1.34 -13.78 5.28
CA GLN A 101 -1.66 -15.09 4.71
C GLN A 101 -2.53 -14.97 3.46
N LEU A 102 -3.54 -14.11 3.46
CA LEU A 102 -4.38 -13.86 2.28
C LEU A 102 -3.60 -13.21 1.15
N GLN A 103 -2.71 -12.26 1.46
CA GLN A 103 -1.81 -11.66 0.47
C GLN A 103 -0.85 -12.69 -0.13
N GLN A 104 -0.27 -13.56 0.70
CA GLN A 104 0.60 -14.65 0.23
C GLN A 104 -0.18 -15.62 -0.65
N LYS A 105 -1.37 -16.07 -0.22
CA LYS A 105 -2.24 -16.93 -1.04
C LYS A 105 -2.61 -16.28 -2.37
N LYS A 106 -2.87 -14.97 -2.37
CA LYS A 106 -3.14 -14.21 -3.61
C LYS A 106 -1.91 -14.14 -4.50
N PHE A 107 -0.73 -13.94 -3.93
CA PHE A 107 0.54 -13.95 -4.66
C PHE A 107 0.82 -15.33 -5.26
N ASP A 108 0.71 -16.39 -4.46
CA ASP A 108 0.90 -17.78 -4.89
C ASP A 108 -0.10 -18.15 -5.98
N TRP A 109 -1.36 -17.74 -5.84
CA TRP A 109 -2.40 -17.94 -6.86
C TRP A 109 -2.07 -17.22 -8.17
N LEU A 110 -1.65 -15.95 -8.10
CA LEU A 110 -1.22 -15.19 -9.29
C LEU A 110 0.02 -15.82 -9.94
N PHE A 111 0.96 -16.30 -9.13
CA PHE A 111 2.16 -16.98 -9.59
C PHE A 111 1.82 -18.29 -10.31
N LEU A 112 0.95 -19.12 -9.73
CA LEU A 112 0.44 -20.36 -10.32
C LEU A 112 -0.35 -20.12 -11.62
N GLN A 113 -1.04 -18.99 -11.75
CA GLN A 113 -1.77 -18.65 -12.97
C GLN A 113 -0.83 -18.21 -14.11
N GLN A 114 0.28 -17.54 -13.78
CA GLN A 114 1.23 -17.02 -14.78
C GLN A 114 2.31 -18.02 -15.18
N THR A 115 2.71 -18.92 -14.28
CA THR A 115 3.77 -19.91 -14.54
C THR A 115 3.51 -20.77 -15.79
N PRO A 116 2.31 -21.29 -16.09
CA PRO A 116 2.07 -22.06 -17.31
C PRO A 116 2.29 -21.23 -18.58
N ARG A 117 1.95 -19.94 -18.56
CA ARG A 117 2.14 -19.04 -19.70
C ARG A 117 3.60 -18.68 -19.91
N LEU A 118 4.35 -18.47 -18.84
CA LEU A 118 5.79 -18.24 -18.89
C LEU A 118 6.53 -19.50 -19.33
N MET A 119 6.19 -20.66 -18.74
CA MET A 119 6.75 -21.95 -19.14
C MET A 119 6.43 -22.26 -20.61
N ALA A 120 5.21 -22.05 -21.09
CA ALA A 120 4.89 -22.23 -22.51
C ALA A 120 5.71 -21.31 -23.45
N ARG A 121 6.07 -20.10 -23.01
CA ARG A 121 6.96 -19.21 -23.75
C ARG A 121 8.40 -19.70 -23.73
N VAL A 122 8.91 -20.10 -22.55
CA VAL A 122 10.26 -20.66 -22.38
C VAL A 122 10.39 -21.93 -23.22
N TYR A 123 9.45 -22.87 -23.11
CA TYR A 123 9.41 -24.08 -23.94
C TYR A 123 9.35 -23.76 -25.44
N ARG A 124 8.66 -22.70 -25.87
CA ARG A 124 8.61 -22.31 -27.29
C ARG A 124 9.96 -21.77 -27.77
N VAL A 125 10.64 -20.96 -26.95
CA VAL A 125 11.97 -20.42 -27.26
C VAL A 125 13.02 -21.53 -27.25
N GLU A 126 12.96 -22.42 -26.26
CA GLU A 126 13.83 -23.59 -26.17
C GLU A 126 13.65 -24.47 -27.40
N ARG A 127 12.40 -24.80 -27.79
CA ARG A 127 12.12 -25.57 -29.02
C ARG A 127 12.68 -24.91 -30.27
N LEU A 128 12.54 -23.59 -30.40
CA LEU A 128 13.13 -22.83 -31.51
C LEU A 128 14.66 -22.88 -31.50
N SER A 129 15.31 -22.87 -30.33
CA SER A 129 16.76 -23.01 -30.23
C SER A 129 17.24 -24.41 -30.61
N TRP A 130 16.42 -25.46 -30.47
CA TRP A 130 16.74 -26.80 -30.99
C TRP A 130 16.71 -26.88 -32.52
N TYR A 131 15.89 -26.04 -33.18
CA TYR A 131 15.78 -26.03 -34.65
C TYR A 131 16.78 -25.08 -35.33
N LEU A 132 17.26 -24.05 -34.64
CA LEU A 132 18.24 -23.10 -35.17
C LEU A 132 19.51 -23.78 -35.74
N PRO A 133 20.12 -24.78 -35.07
CA PRO A 133 21.31 -25.48 -35.56
C PRO A 133 21.04 -26.36 -36.78
N LEU A 134 19.80 -26.74 -37.06
CA LEU A 134 19.40 -27.46 -38.26
C LEU A 134 19.12 -26.52 -39.43
N LEU A 135 18.56 -25.34 -39.15
CA LEU A 135 18.24 -24.33 -40.17
C LEU A 135 19.49 -23.65 -40.74
N VAL A 136 20.51 -23.40 -39.91
CA VAL A 136 21.76 -22.73 -40.34
C VAL A 136 22.51 -23.52 -41.43
N PRO A 137 22.75 -24.85 -41.31
CA PRO A 137 23.39 -25.65 -42.37
C PRO A 137 22.53 -25.81 -43.61
N LEU A 138 21.20 -25.94 -43.46
CA LEU A 138 20.28 -26.02 -44.61
C LEU A 138 20.33 -24.74 -45.42
N TYR A 139 20.33 -23.58 -44.76
CA TYR A 139 20.41 -22.29 -45.42
C TYR A 139 21.79 -22.06 -46.05
N GLY A 140 22.88 -22.41 -45.35
CA GLY A 140 24.24 -22.37 -45.89
C GLY A 140 24.41 -23.28 -47.11
N GLY A 141 23.82 -24.47 -47.08
CA GLY A 141 23.80 -25.40 -48.21
C GLY A 141 23.00 -24.86 -49.41
N MET A 142 21.82 -24.27 -49.19
CA MET A 142 21.03 -23.66 -50.26
C MET A 142 21.75 -22.47 -50.91
N VAL A 143 22.44 -21.65 -50.11
CA VAL A 143 23.24 -20.54 -50.60
C VAL A 143 24.41 -21.06 -51.46
N ALA A 144 25.15 -22.07 -50.99
CA ALA A 144 26.23 -22.69 -51.75
C ALA A 144 25.75 -23.34 -53.07
N ILE A 145 24.56 -23.94 -53.07
CA ILE A 145 23.94 -24.51 -54.29
C ILE A 145 23.56 -23.40 -55.28
N ASN A 146 23.02 -22.27 -54.82
CA ASN A 146 22.71 -21.13 -55.69
C ASN A 146 23.96 -20.48 -56.27
N TYR A 147 25.06 -20.40 -55.50
CA TYR A 147 26.34 -19.88 -56.02
C TYR A 147 27.02 -20.83 -57.02
N ARG A 148 26.66 -22.12 -57.03
CA ARG A 148 27.13 -23.09 -58.06
C ARG A 148 26.57 -22.86 -59.46
N VAL A 149 25.60 -21.95 -59.63
CA VAL A 149 25.04 -21.60 -60.96
C VAL A 149 25.84 -20.49 -61.65
N VAL A 150 26.89 -19.96 -61.02
CA VAL A 150 27.81 -19.01 -61.67
C VAL A 150 29.01 -19.77 -62.24
N PRO A 151 29.16 -19.89 -63.57
CA PRO A 151 30.27 -20.61 -64.16
C PRO A 151 31.47 -19.68 -64.25
N TYR A 152 32.44 -19.80 -63.35
CA TYR A 152 33.80 -19.30 -63.63
C TYR A 152 34.86 -20.29 -63.17
N GLY A 153 35.80 -20.54 -64.09
CA GLY A 153 36.93 -21.43 -63.92
C GLY A 153 37.89 -20.95 -62.85
N THR A 154 38.70 -21.92 -62.39
CA THR A 154 39.83 -21.79 -61.46
C THR A 154 39.46 -21.25 -60.08
N VAL A 155 38.76 -22.06 -59.29
CA VAL A 155 38.81 -21.98 -57.82
C VAL A 155 39.74 -23.11 -57.36
N GLU A 156 40.89 -22.74 -56.79
CA GLU A 156 41.88 -23.66 -56.22
C GLU A 156 41.27 -24.50 -55.07
N GLU A 157 41.73 -25.73 -54.91
CA GLU A 157 41.19 -26.77 -53.99
C GLU A 157 41.15 -26.39 -52.49
N SER A 158 41.60 -25.20 -52.10
CA SER A 158 41.74 -24.78 -50.70
C SER A 158 40.46 -24.23 -50.03
N ASP A 159 39.41 -23.89 -50.77
CA ASP A 159 38.19 -23.27 -50.19
C ASP A 159 37.20 -24.26 -49.55
N TRP A 160 37.21 -25.52 -49.98
CA TRP A 160 36.29 -26.54 -49.46
C TRP A 160 36.70 -27.04 -48.08
N THR A 161 38.00 -27.09 -47.80
CA THR A 161 38.53 -27.53 -46.50
C THR A 161 38.21 -26.53 -45.40
N VAL A 162 38.30 -25.23 -45.67
CA VAL A 162 37.91 -24.18 -44.71
C VAL A 162 36.41 -24.25 -44.41
N SER A 163 35.58 -24.40 -45.44
CA SER A 163 34.13 -24.53 -45.28
C SER A 163 33.73 -25.78 -44.49
N LEU A 164 34.41 -26.91 -44.74
CA LEU A 164 34.21 -28.15 -43.99
C LEU A 164 34.66 -28.01 -42.54
N LEU A 165 35.80 -27.37 -42.28
CA LEU A 165 36.32 -27.16 -40.92
C LEU A 165 35.39 -26.26 -40.09
N VAL A 166 34.83 -25.21 -40.71
CA VAL A 166 33.84 -24.33 -40.07
C VAL A 166 32.56 -25.10 -39.78
N MET A 167 32.07 -25.92 -40.71
CA MET A 167 30.87 -26.75 -40.52
C MET A 167 31.07 -27.80 -39.40
N VAL A 168 32.23 -28.47 -39.36
CA VAL A 168 32.56 -29.43 -38.29
C VAL A 168 32.72 -28.72 -36.94
N GLY A 169 33.40 -27.57 -36.91
CA GLY A 169 33.58 -26.77 -35.71
C GLY A 169 32.25 -26.29 -35.12
N MET A 170 31.34 -25.82 -35.98
CA MET A 170 29.97 -25.46 -35.55
C MET A 170 29.18 -26.69 -35.07
N GLY A 171 29.28 -27.82 -35.78
CA GLY A 171 28.64 -29.07 -35.36
C GLY A 171 29.07 -29.52 -33.96
N VAL A 172 30.37 -29.53 -33.67
CA VAL A 172 30.89 -29.87 -32.34
C VAL A 172 30.41 -28.89 -31.27
N CYS A 173 30.39 -27.59 -31.55
CA CYS A 173 29.90 -26.59 -30.61
C CYS A 173 28.39 -26.75 -30.31
N PHE A 174 27.57 -27.04 -31.33
CA PHE A 174 26.12 -27.15 -31.15
C PHE A 174 25.67 -28.49 -30.58
N PHE A 175 26.38 -29.59 -30.85
CA PHE A 175 25.96 -30.92 -30.37
C PHE A 175 26.67 -31.35 -29.08
N CYS A 176 27.95 -31.00 -28.88
CA CYS A 176 28.69 -31.46 -27.70
C CYS A 176 28.47 -30.54 -26.49
N VAL A 177 28.35 -29.22 -26.69
CA VAL A 177 28.22 -28.27 -25.56
C VAL A 177 26.92 -28.47 -24.78
N PRO A 178 25.73 -28.63 -25.40
CA PRO A 178 24.49 -28.85 -24.65
C PRO A 178 24.43 -30.20 -23.91
N TRP A 179 25.22 -31.19 -24.32
CA TRP A 179 25.29 -32.49 -23.62
C TRP A 179 26.30 -32.44 -22.46
N VAL A 180 27.45 -31.81 -22.67
CA VAL A 180 28.54 -31.76 -21.70
C VAL A 180 28.26 -30.75 -20.56
N VAL A 181 27.64 -29.61 -20.86
CA VAL A 181 27.39 -28.54 -19.88
C VAL A 181 26.47 -29.00 -18.73
N PRO A 182 25.35 -29.70 -18.95
CA PRO A 182 24.51 -30.21 -17.86
C PRO A 182 25.20 -31.29 -16.99
N GLN A 183 26.10 -32.09 -17.58
CA GLN A 183 26.87 -33.11 -16.86
C GLN A 183 27.95 -32.47 -15.98
N ILE A 184 28.56 -31.37 -16.43
CA ILE A 184 29.54 -30.60 -15.66
C ILE A 184 28.87 -29.84 -14.51
N ILE A 185 27.69 -29.24 -14.72
CA ILE A 185 26.94 -28.52 -13.68
C ILE A 185 26.50 -29.44 -12.53
N ARG A 186 26.35 -30.75 -12.79
CA ARG A 186 26.08 -31.76 -11.76
C ARG A 186 27.30 -32.22 -10.96
N SER A 187 28.52 -31.90 -11.41
CA SER A 187 29.75 -32.26 -10.73
C SER A 187 30.32 -31.03 -10.02
N ASP A 188 30.62 -31.12 -8.72
CA ASP A 188 31.13 -30.01 -7.88
C ASP A 188 32.48 -29.40 -8.32
N ARG A 189 33.02 -29.78 -9.48
CA ARG A 189 34.26 -29.24 -10.08
C ARG A 189 33.98 -28.05 -11.01
N CYS A 190 33.16 -27.10 -10.57
CA CYS A 190 32.68 -25.98 -11.39
C CYS A 190 33.76 -24.97 -11.80
N LEU A 191 34.85 -24.83 -11.03
CA LEU A 191 35.81 -23.73 -11.25
C LEU A 191 36.86 -23.99 -12.35
N VAL A 192 37.26 -25.26 -12.56
CA VAL A 192 38.28 -25.61 -13.57
C VAL A 192 37.63 -25.83 -14.95
N ALA A 193 36.38 -26.31 -14.97
CA ALA A 193 35.67 -26.51 -16.22
C ALA A 193 35.25 -25.18 -16.87
N THR A 194 34.85 -24.18 -16.08
CA THR A 194 34.46 -22.85 -16.59
C THR A 194 35.64 -22.09 -17.18
N SER A 195 36.85 -22.21 -16.62
CA SER A 195 38.05 -21.54 -17.17
C SER A 195 38.50 -22.14 -18.51
N VAL A 196 38.53 -23.47 -18.63
CA VAL A 196 38.85 -24.16 -19.89
C VAL A 196 37.78 -23.88 -20.96
N PHE A 197 36.49 -23.89 -20.59
CA PHE A 197 35.42 -23.53 -21.54
C PHE A 197 35.46 -22.06 -21.94
N SER A 198 35.77 -21.15 -21.02
CA SER A 198 35.91 -19.73 -21.36
C SER A 198 37.07 -19.49 -22.32
N GLY A 199 38.20 -20.17 -22.11
CA GLY A 199 39.34 -20.09 -23.03
C GLY A 199 39.01 -20.66 -24.41
N LEU A 200 38.33 -21.80 -24.46
CA LEU A 200 37.91 -22.42 -25.72
C LEU A 200 36.84 -21.59 -26.45
N LEU A 201 35.88 -21.03 -25.72
CA LEU A 201 34.83 -20.16 -26.27
C LEU A 201 35.43 -18.85 -26.78
N ILE A 202 36.38 -18.24 -26.06
CA ILE A 202 37.11 -17.05 -26.53
C ILE A 202 37.89 -17.39 -27.79
N PHE A 203 38.56 -18.54 -27.85
CA PHE A 203 39.31 -18.96 -29.05
C PHE A 203 38.38 -19.23 -30.25
N LEU A 204 37.24 -19.89 -30.00
CA LEU A 204 36.23 -20.22 -31.00
C LEU A 204 35.35 -19.05 -31.42
N VAL A 205 35.28 -17.96 -30.64
CA VAL A 205 34.56 -16.72 -30.98
C VAL A 205 35.51 -15.69 -31.62
N ALA A 206 36.79 -15.66 -31.21
CA ALA A 206 37.78 -14.77 -31.79
C ALA A 206 38.16 -15.15 -33.23
N LEU A 207 38.28 -16.46 -33.52
CA LEU A 207 38.64 -16.94 -34.86
C LEU A 207 37.58 -16.58 -35.93
N PRO A 208 36.27 -16.75 -35.67
CA PRO A 208 35.23 -16.31 -36.58
C PRO A 208 35.07 -14.79 -36.61
N LEU A 209 35.33 -14.03 -35.54
CA LEU A 209 35.17 -12.57 -35.53
C LEU A 209 36.16 -11.85 -36.45
N GLU A 210 37.40 -12.33 -36.54
CA GLU A 210 38.39 -11.79 -37.50
C GLU A 210 38.04 -12.18 -38.95
N LEU A 211 37.54 -13.41 -39.17
CA LEU A 211 36.97 -13.82 -40.45
C LEU A 211 35.70 -13.04 -40.81
N LEU A 212 34.84 -12.76 -39.83
CA LEU A 212 33.61 -11.99 -40.00
C LEU A 212 33.95 -10.55 -40.34
N ARG A 213 34.96 -9.93 -39.70
CA ARG A 213 35.45 -8.58 -40.04
C ARG A 213 35.95 -8.47 -41.48
N LEU A 214 36.51 -9.54 -42.03
CA LEU A 214 36.95 -9.59 -43.42
C LEU A 214 35.75 -9.67 -44.41
N VAL A 215 34.67 -10.34 -44.03
CA VAL A 215 33.49 -10.62 -44.89
C VAL A 215 32.37 -9.58 -44.70
N TYR A 216 32.28 -8.93 -43.54
CA TYR A 216 31.19 -8.02 -43.16
C TYR A 216 30.99 -6.78 -44.06
N PRO A 217 32.02 -6.16 -44.66
CA PRO A 217 31.79 -4.94 -45.43
C PRO A 217 31.06 -5.17 -46.76
N VAL A 218 30.94 -6.42 -47.23
CA VAL A 218 30.51 -6.70 -48.61
C VAL A 218 29.04 -7.16 -48.71
N ALA A 219 28.43 -7.69 -47.65
CA ALA A 219 27.15 -8.41 -47.78
C ALA A 219 25.91 -7.81 -47.06
N PHE A 220 26.06 -6.96 -46.04
CA PHE A 220 24.94 -6.73 -45.10
C PHE A 220 24.32 -5.31 -45.05
N SER A 221 24.78 -4.38 -45.89
CA SER A 221 24.24 -3.00 -45.90
C SER A 221 22.74 -2.88 -46.28
N PRO A 222 22.17 -3.65 -47.24
CA PRO A 222 20.77 -3.42 -47.64
C PRO A 222 19.71 -4.12 -46.77
N PHE A 223 20.07 -5.13 -45.97
CA PHE A 223 19.07 -5.93 -45.23
C PHE A 223 18.65 -5.35 -43.88
N ALA A 224 19.53 -4.59 -43.22
CA ALA A 224 19.22 -3.95 -41.95
C ALA A 224 18.10 -2.89 -42.09
N GLY A 225 18.04 -2.19 -43.24
CA GLY A 225 16.99 -1.22 -43.52
C GLY A 225 15.60 -1.84 -43.69
N LEU A 226 15.51 -3.00 -44.34
CA LEU A 226 14.25 -3.70 -44.59
C LEU A 226 13.62 -4.28 -43.31
N LEU A 227 14.44 -4.78 -42.37
CA LEU A 227 13.97 -5.31 -41.09
C LEU A 227 13.40 -4.20 -40.17
N ILE A 228 13.99 -3.01 -40.20
CA ILE A 228 13.51 -1.85 -39.43
C ILE A 228 12.20 -1.30 -40.03
N GLN A 229 12.05 -1.30 -41.36
CA GLN A 229 10.80 -0.92 -42.03
C GLN A 229 9.65 -1.91 -41.80
N ALA A 230 9.93 -3.22 -41.78
CA ALA A 230 8.92 -4.24 -41.52
C ALA A 230 8.38 -4.17 -40.08
N GLN A 231 9.24 -3.92 -39.08
CA GLN A 231 8.81 -3.80 -37.68
C GLN A 231 8.01 -2.52 -37.40
N THR A 232 8.30 -1.42 -38.10
CA THR A 232 7.54 -0.16 -37.93
C THR A 232 6.15 -0.24 -38.57
N ALA A 233 5.99 -0.98 -39.67
CA ALA A 233 4.69 -1.22 -40.30
C ALA A 233 3.75 -2.10 -39.45
N GLU A 234 4.28 -3.10 -38.74
CA GLU A 234 3.48 -3.99 -37.88
C GLU A 234 2.99 -3.31 -36.60
N ILE A 235 3.73 -2.31 -36.09
CA ILE A 235 3.33 -1.52 -34.92
C ILE A 235 2.24 -0.50 -35.27
N GLN A 236 2.23 0.03 -36.51
CA GLN A 236 1.20 0.98 -36.97
C GLN A 236 -0.14 0.33 -37.35
N SER A 237 -0.16 -0.94 -37.77
CA SER A 237 -1.41 -1.63 -38.12
C SER A 237 -2.23 -2.03 -36.88
N ARG A 238 -1.60 -2.28 -35.73
CA ARG A 238 -2.25 -2.72 -34.49
C ARG A 238 -2.92 -1.62 -33.66
N THR A 239 -2.75 -0.34 -34.03
CA THR A 239 -3.32 0.80 -33.28
C THR A 239 -4.64 1.35 -33.84
N LYS A 240 -5.17 0.79 -34.95
CA LYS A 240 -6.37 1.32 -35.64
C LYS A 240 -7.69 0.57 -35.42
N GLU A 241 -7.73 -0.53 -34.68
CA GLU A 241 -8.98 -1.20 -34.35
C GLU A 241 -9.50 -0.76 -32.97
N GLN A 242 -10.26 0.34 -32.95
CA GLN A 242 -11.19 0.64 -31.87
C GLN A 242 -12.62 0.33 -32.32
N THR A 243 -13.13 -0.78 -31.84
CA THR A 243 -14.54 -1.17 -31.93
C THR A 243 -15.36 -0.22 -31.04
N ILE A 244 -16.20 0.61 -31.65
CA ILE A 244 -17.25 1.35 -30.93
C ILE A 244 -18.42 0.39 -30.75
N VAL A 245 -18.64 -0.07 -29.51
CA VAL A 245 -19.81 -0.88 -29.15
C VAL A 245 -20.87 0.06 -28.57
N PHE A 246 -22.02 0.14 -29.24
CA PHE A 246 -23.22 0.79 -28.70
C PHE A 246 -24.06 -0.27 -27.99
N GLU A 247 -24.28 -0.10 -26.69
CA GLU A 247 -25.35 -0.80 -25.96
C GLU A 247 -26.48 0.20 -25.68
N GLY A 248 -27.56 0.07 -26.46
CA GLY A 248 -28.84 0.67 -26.14
C GLY A 248 -29.85 -0.43 -25.83
N THR A 249 -30.38 -0.48 -24.61
CA THR A 249 -31.55 -1.29 -24.29
C THR A 249 -32.80 -0.50 -24.68
N VAL A 250 -33.39 -0.88 -25.81
CA VAL A 250 -34.74 -0.44 -26.20
C VAL A 250 -35.73 -1.31 -25.43
N SER A 251 -36.62 -0.68 -24.65
CA SER A 251 -37.72 -1.40 -24.00
C SER A 251 -38.70 -1.93 -25.07
N PRO A 252 -39.19 -3.18 -24.98
CA PRO A 252 -40.08 -3.77 -26.00
C PRO A 252 -41.45 -3.09 -26.13
N GLU A 253 -41.80 -2.16 -25.24
CA GLU A 253 -43.14 -1.56 -25.18
C GLU A 253 -43.32 -0.36 -26.13
N LEU A 254 -42.27 0.13 -26.80
CA LEU A 254 -42.37 1.28 -27.70
C LEU A 254 -42.66 0.94 -29.16
N PHE A 255 -42.87 -0.35 -29.51
CA PHE A 255 -43.04 -0.78 -30.90
C PHE A 255 -44.51 -1.01 -31.33
N LEU A 256 -45.49 -0.71 -30.48
CA LEU A 256 -46.91 -0.97 -30.77
C LEU A 256 -47.83 0.26 -30.82
N ALA A 257 -47.29 1.48 -30.87
CA ALA A 257 -48.11 2.64 -31.18
C ALA A 257 -47.31 3.70 -31.92
N SER A 258 -47.47 3.77 -33.24
CA SER A 258 -47.50 5.00 -34.05
C SER A 258 -47.26 4.63 -35.51
N GLY A 259 -48.31 4.71 -36.32
CA GLY A 259 -48.16 4.89 -37.76
C GLY A 259 -47.50 6.24 -38.05
N GLU A 260 -46.80 6.29 -39.17
CA GLU A 260 -46.40 7.47 -39.95
C GLU A 260 -45.80 8.68 -39.19
N GLY A 261 -44.47 8.81 -39.27
CA GLY A 261 -43.90 10.07 -39.75
C GLY A 261 -43.57 11.20 -38.77
N GLU A 262 -43.36 10.94 -37.47
CA GLU A 262 -42.83 11.98 -36.56
C GLU A 262 -41.40 11.67 -36.08
N ALA A 263 -40.52 12.68 -36.22
CA ALA A 263 -39.16 12.63 -35.73
C ALA A 263 -39.17 12.60 -34.19
N VAL A 264 -38.78 11.46 -33.61
CA VAL A 264 -38.61 11.31 -32.17
C VAL A 264 -37.36 12.05 -31.73
N THR A 265 -37.54 13.20 -31.08
CA THR A 265 -36.46 13.92 -30.39
C THR A 265 -36.07 13.12 -29.14
N LEU A 266 -34.95 12.40 -29.20
CA LEU A 266 -34.37 11.73 -28.04
C LEU A 266 -33.74 12.77 -27.10
N GLU A 267 -34.43 13.10 -26.02
CA GLU A 267 -33.85 13.88 -24.93
C GLU A 267 -32.88 12.99 -24.14
N ILE A 268 -31.58 13.19 -24.36
CA ILE A 268 -30.51 12.47 -23.66
C ILE A 268 -30.45 12.97 -22.21
N CYS A 269 -31.14 12.27 -21.32
CA CYS A 269 -31.04 12.50 -19.89
C CYS A 269 -29.71 11.89 -19.41
N LEU A 270 -28.64 12.70 -19.38
CA LEU A 270 -27.35 12.34 -18.76
C LEU A 270 -27.59 11.96 -17.29
N ARG A 271 -27.61 10.66 -16.99
CA ARG A 271 -27.63 10.18 -15.60
C ARG A 271 -26.41 10.76 -14.88
N ARG A 272 -26.64 11.48 -13.76
CA ARG A 272 -25.59 11.96 -12.86
C ARG A 272 -24.63 10.82 -12.53
N GLY A 273 -23.32 11.05 -12.68
CA GLY A 273 -22.30 10.08 -12.35
C GLY A 273 -22.32 9.71 -10.86
N LYS A 274 -21.99 8.45 -10.56
CA LYS A 274 -21.99 7.90 -9.19
C LYS A 274 -20.89 8.54 -8.33
N ALA A 275 -21.11 8.63 -7.02
CA ALA A 275 -20.16 9.26 -6.09
C ALA A 275 -18.83 8.50 -5.99
N CYS A 276 -17.72 9.24 -6.02
CA CYS A 276 -16.35 8.78 -5.94
C CYS A 276 -15.71 9.34 -4.67
N VAL A 277 -15.12 8.45 -3.88
CA VAL A 277 -14.45 8.74 -2.62
C VAL A 277 -12.95 8.78 -2.87
N VAL A 278 -12.31 9.89 -2.49
CA VAL A 278 -10.85 10.00 -2.57
C VAL A 278 -10.34 9.96 -1.14
N SER A 279 -9.86 8.80 -0.71
CA SER A 279 -9.21 8.64 0.59
C SER A 279 -8.39 7.36 0.63
N TRP A 280 -7.17 7.47 1.17
CA TRP A 280 -6.28 6.35 1.51
C TRP A 280 -6.09 6.32 3.03
N PRO A 281 -6.61 5.32 3.75
CA PRO A 281 -6.35 5.24 5.18
C PRO A 281 -5.61 3.94 5.54
N GLY A 282 -4.32 4.06 5.84
CA GLY A 282 -3.64 3.04 6.65
C GLY A 282 -4.18 3.01 8.09
N LYS A 283 -4.51 4.17 8.68
CA LYS A 283 -4.96 4.31 10.08
C LYS A 283 -6.46 4.00 10.31
N TYR A 284 -7.29 4.10 9.27
CA TYR A 284 -8.74 3.93 9.37
C TYR A 284 -9.27 2.75 8.56
N ALA A 285 -8.45 1.69 8.43
CA ALA A 285 -8.84 0.46 7.75
C ALA A 285 -10.18 -0.10 8.26
N THR A 286 -10.48 0.02 9.56
CA THR A 286 -11.76 -0.42 10.15
C THR A 286 -12.94 0.49 9.81
N ALA A 287 -12.76 1.82 9.83
CA ALA A 287 -13.81 2.75 9.40
C ALA A 287 -14.06 2.63 7.89
N TRP A 288 -13.01 2.30 7.14
CA TRP A 288 -13.08 1.90 5.74
C TRP A 288 -13.84 0.60 5.55
N ASP A 289 -13.52 -0.44 6.31
CA ASP A 289 -14.23 -1.72 6.27
C ASP A 289 -15.70 -1.54 6.63
N HIS A 290 -16.01 -0.69 7.61
CA HIS A 290 -17.37 -0.32 7.97
C HIS A 290 -18.07 0.42 6.83
N LEU A 291 -17.42 1.40 6.21
CA LEU A 291 -17.95 2.09 5.02
C LEU A 291 -18.22 1.12 3.86
N VAL A 292 -17.30 0.19 3.59
CA VAL A 292 -17.48 -0.85 2.58
C VAL A 292 -18.64 -1.78 2.94
N GLN A 293 -18.78 -2.16 4.20
CA GLN A 293 -19.88 -3.00 4.67
C GLN A 293 -21.24 -2.28 4.63
N SER A 294 -21.33 -1.02 5.04
CA SER A 294 -22.55 -0.20 4.97
C SER A 294 -22.98 0.08 3.52
N ALA A 295 -22.03 0.23 2.60
CA ALA A 295 -22.29 0.31 1.16
C ALA A 295 -22.82 -1.04 0.61
N ARG A 296 -22.23 -2.16 1.02
CA ARG A 296 -22.72 -3.51 0.66
C ARG A 296 -24.10 -3.82 1.22
N GLY A 297 -24.44 -3.28 2.39
CA GLY A 297 -25.74 -3.45 3.04
C GLY A 297 -26.87 -2.58 2.50
N GLY A 298 -26.62 -1.75 1.47
CA GLY A 298 -27.64 -0.88 0.86
C GLY A 298 -28.16 0.24 1.78
N GLN A 299 -27.53 0.45 2.94
CA GLN A 299 -27.94 1.48 3.92
C GLN A 299 -27.47 2.89 3.55
N THR A 300 -26.63 3.00 2.52
CA THR A 300 -26.21 4.26 1.91
C THR A 300 -26.62 4.26 0.44
N SER A 301 -27.33 5.30 0.00
CA SER A 301 -27.96 5.40 -1.33
C SER A 301 -26.98 5.58 -2.51
N ALA A 302 -25.69 5.28 -2.35
CA ALA A 302 -24.69 5.52 -3.39
C ALA A 302 -23.58 4.46 -3.35
N ALA A 303 -23.27 3.91 -4.52
CA ALA A 303 -22.02 3.21 -4.75
C ALA A 303 -20.86 4.18 -4.46
N VAL A 304 -20.06 3.86 -3.46
CA VAL A 304 -18.90 4.64 -3.03
C VAL A 304 -17.66 4.18 -3.81
N LEU A 305 -17.21 4.97 -4.78
CA LEU A 305 -16.01 4.70 -5.59
C LEU A 305 -14.76 5.18 -4.85
N ALA A 306 -14.30 4.44 -3.87
CA ALA A 306 -13.14 4.87 -3.08
C ALA A 306 -11.80 4.64 -3.82
N ALA A 307 -10.80 5.51 -3.65
CA ALA A 307 -9.58 5.57 -4.45
C ALA A 307 -8.59 4.38 -4.30
N VAL A 308 -9.06 3.15 -4.48
CA VAL A 308 -8.45 2.12 -5.33
C VAL A 308 -9.59 1.69 -6.26
N VAL A 309 -9.52 2.07 -7.53
CA VAL A 309 -10.62 1.96 -8.50
C VAL A 309 -11.18 0.53 -8.53
N PHE A 310 -12.39 0.35 -8.00
CA PHE A 310 -13.27 -0.76 -8.32
C PHE A 310 -14.50 -0.19 -9.00
N LEU A 311 -14.70 -0.57 -10.26
CA LEU A 311 -15.90 -0.26 -11.01
C LEU A 311 -17.07 -1.10 -10.45
N PRO A 312 -18.31 -0.60 -10.48
CA PRO A 312 -19.47 -1.27 -9.89
C PRO A 312 -19.89 -2.53 -10.66
N GLU A 313 -20.63 -3.42 -9.99
CA GLU A 313 -21.24 -4.62 -10.56
C GLU A 313 -22.17 -4.26 -11.73
N GLY A 314 -21.98 -4.91 -12.87
CA GLY A 314 -22.69 -4.61 -14.13
C GLY A 314 -21.97 -3.65 -15.10
N THR A 315 -20.73 -3.25 -14.81
CA THR A 315 -19.88 -2.57 -15.81
C THR A 315 -18.92 -3.56 -16.48
N PRO A 316 -18.47 -3.31 -17.73
CA PRO A 316 -17.58 -4.22 -18.48
C PRO A 316 -16.24 -4.53 -17.77
N HIS A 317 -15.89 -3.70 -16.78
CA HIS A 317 -14.64 -3.75 -16.04
C HIS A 317 -14.86 -4.01 -14.54
N TYR A 318 -16.04 -4.53 -14.17
CA TYR A 318 -16.31 -4.98 -12.81
C TYR A 318 -15.30 -6.04 -12.36
N GLY A 319 -14.78 -5.88 -11.13
CA GLY A 319 -13.73 -6.77 -10.59
C GLY A 319 -12.33 -6.58 -11.22
N GLN A 320 -12.17 -5.67 -12.18
CA GLN A 320 -10.87 -5.31 -12.72
C GLN A 320 -10.29 -4.16 -11.89
N HIS A 321 -9.20 -4.44 -11.19
CA HIS A 321 -8.32 -3.36 -10.75
C HIS A 321 -7.81 -2.66 -12.02
N ILE A 322 -8.02 -1.35 -12.14
CA ILE A 322 -7.08 -0.57 -12.98
C ILE A 322 -5.71 -0.89 -12.40
N ARG A 323 -4.83 -1.53 -13.19
CA ARG A 323 -3.40 -1.67 -12.87
C ARG A 323 -3.00 -0.30 -12.37
N ILE A 324 -2.58 -0.18 -11.11
CA ILE A 324 -2.13 1.08 -10.52
C ILE A 324 -1.23 1.74 -11.57
N PRO A 325 -1.72 2.73 -12.34
CA PRO A 325 -0.85 3.45 -13.22
C PRO A 325 -0.01 4.26 -12.24
N GLY A 326 1.27 4.42 -12.49
CA GLY A 326 2.11 5.28 -11.65
C GLY A 326 1.72 6.77 -11.70
N SER A 327 0.45 7.16 -11.88
CA SER A 327 0.03 8.57 -11.98
C SER A 327 -1.49 8.79 -11.81
N GLU A 328 -1.81 9.88 -11.10
CA GLU A 328 -2.91 10.89 -11.14
C GLU A 328 -4.18 10.72 -12.01
N ARG A 329 -4.25 9.77 -12.94
CA ARG A 329 -5.33 9.66 -13.94
C ARG A 329 -6.68 9.22 -13.39
N ASN A 330 -6.76 8.70 -12.17
CA ASN A 330 -8.00 8.11 -11.64
C ASN A 330 -9.03 9.17 -11.23
N VAL A 331 -8.61 10.24 -10.56
CA VAL A 331 -9.53 11.32 -10.14
C VAL A 331 -9.97 12.15 -11.33
N GLU A 332 -9.05 12.50 -12.23
CA GLU A 332 -9.38 13.24 -13.45
C GLU A 332 -10.36 12.46 -14.35
N SER A 333 -10.19 11.13 -14.45
CA SER A 333 -11.15 10.27 -15.17
C SER A 333 -12.51 10.28 -14.47
N ALA A 334 -12.56 10.13 -13.15
CA ALA A 334 -13.82 10.15 -12.40
C ALA A 334 -14.59 11.47 -12.62
N VAL A 335 -13.89 12.61 -12.56
CA VAL A 335 -14.46 13.93 -12.87
C VAL A 335 -14.95 14.00 -14.32
N ARG A 336 -14.17 13.49 -15.28
CA ARG A 336 -14.55 13.44 -16.70
C ARG A 336 -15.83 12.63 -16.95
N TYR A 337 -16.06 11.58 -16.17
CA TYR A 337 -17.29 10.78 -16.21
C TYR A 337 -18.43 11.35 -15.34
N GLY A 338 -18.27 12.56 -14.79
CA GLY A 338 -19.30 13.24 -14.01
C GLY A 338 -19.53 12.66 -12.62
N ALA A 339 -18.55 11.97 -12.04
CA ALA A 339 -18.62 11.48 -10.67
C ALA A 339 -18.59 12.63 -9.65
N GLU A 340 -19.38 12.50 -8.58
CA GLU A 340 -19.34 13.42 -7.46
C GLU A 340 -18.18 13.06 -6.52
N LEU A 341 -17.26 13.98 -6.24
CA LEU A 341 -16.13 13.71 -5.35
C LEU A 341 -16.52 13.96 -3.89
N HIS A 342 -16.22 13.04 -2.97
CA HIS A 342 -16.44 13.22 -1.53
C HIS A 342 -15.10 13.24 -0.77
N VAL A 343 -14.94 14.18 0.15
CA VAL A 343 -13.79 14.32 1.05
C VAL A 343 -14.25 14.12 2.49
N TYR A 344 -13.70 13.13 3.16
CA TYR A 344 -14.06 12.77 4.53
C TYR A 344 -13.13 13.39 5.55
N PHE A 345 -13.70 14.07 6.53
CA PHE A 345 -13.01 14.70 7.65
C PHE A 345 -13.22 13.90 8.94
N PHE A 346 -12.31 14.03 9.90
CA PHE A 346 -12.49 13.45 11.24
C PHE A 346 -13.72 14.01 11.96
N GLU A 347 -14.18 13.29 12.99
CA GLU A 347 -15.35 13.69 13.78
C GLU A 347 -15.19 15.13 14.31
N GLY A 348 -16.14 16.00 13.95
CA GLY A 348 -16.14 17.40 14.37
C GLY A 348 -15.02 18.24 13.73
N ALA A 349 -14.38 17.71 12.68
CA ALA A 349 -13.26 18.34 12.00
C ALA A 349 -13.56 18.71 10.55
N ARG A 350 -14.83 18.66 10.13
CA ARG A 350 -15.26 19.17 8.82
C ARG A 350 -14.76 20.59 8.58
N GLY A 351 -14.13 20.82 7.44
CA GLY A 351 -13.53 22.11 7.05
C GLY A 351 -12.23 22.46 7.78
N LYS A 352 -11.80 21.68 8.78
CA LYS A 352 -10.54 21.90 9.50
C LYS A 352 -9.38 21.21 8.81
N GLY A 353 -8.19 21.76 8.98
CA GLY A 353 -6.95 21.18 8.46
C GLY A 353 -6.73 21.38 6.96
N LYS A 354 -7.58 22.12 6.24
CA LYS A 354 -7.28 22.55 4.88
C LYS A 354 -6.08 23.50 4.87
N VAL A 355 -5.33 23.46 3.78
CA VAL A 355 -4.20 24.35 3.54
C VAL A 355 -4.60 25.37 2.48
N ALA A 356 -4.03 26.58 2.56
CA ALA A 356 -4.40 27.67 1.65
C ALA A 356 -4.13 27.36 0.16
N SER A 357 -3.14 26.50 -0.12
CA SER A 357 -2.77 26.08 -1.47
C SER A 357 -2.00 24.76 -1.47
N PHE A 358 -1.87 24.14 -2.65
CA PHE A 358 -1.03 22.95 -2.81
C PHE A 358 0.44 23.23 -2.46
N ALA A 359 0.94 24.44 -2.76
CA ALA A 359 2.29 24.84 -2.39
C ALA A 359 2.48 24.93 -0.87
N SER A 360 1.47 25.46 -0.15
CA SER A 360 1.52 25.51 1.32
C SER A 360 1.45 24.13 1.96
N ALA A 361 0.80 23.15 1.33
CA ALA A 361 0.82 21.75 1.77
C ALA A 361 2.26 21.20 1.85
N GLY A 362 3.06 21.47 0.81
CA GLY A 362 4.46 21.06 0.74
C GLY A 362 5.31 21.76 1.79
N SER A 363 5.15 23.07 1.97
CA SER A 363 5.90 23.81 2.99
C SER A 363 5.52 23.41 4.42
N GLU A 364 4.24 23.15 4.70
CA GLU A 364 3.79 22.64 6.00
C GLU A 364 4.37 21.25 6.29
N TYR A 365 4.43 20.37 5.28
CA TYR A 365 5.06 19.06 5.41
C TYR A 365 6.55 19.18 5.74
N LEU A 366 7.30 19.98 4.96
CA LEU A 366 8.73 20.20 5.20
C LEU A 366 8.98 20.82 6.58
N LYS A 367 8.14 21.77 7.00
CA LYS A 367 8.22 22.38 8.33
C LYS A 367 7.98 21.33 9.43
N ARG A 368 6.97 20.47 9.27
CA ARG A 368 6.68 19.39 10.23
C ARG A 368 7.83 18.39 10.34
N GLU A 369 8.41 17.98 9.21
CA GLU A 369 9.57 17.07 9.19
C GLU A 369 10.79 17.72 9.86
N ALA A 370 11.03 19.01 9.63
CA ALA A 370 12.09 19.76 10.29
C ALA A 370 11.88 19.82 11.81
N LEU A 371 10.67 20.17 12.26
CA LEU A 371 10.30 20.18 13.68
C LEU A 371 10.41 18.79 14.32
N TRP A 372 10.02 17.74 13.60
CA TRP A 372 10.14 16.37 14.09
C TRP A 372 11.60 15.97 14.27
N LYS A 373 12.47 16.33 13.31
CA LYS A 373 13.91 16.08 13.40
C LYS A 373 14.53 16.85 14.58
N GLU A 374 14.16 18.11 14.76
CA GLU A 374 14.61 18.92 15.90
C GLU A 374 14.15 18.31 17.23
N PHE A 375 12.90 17.85 17.31
CA PHE A 375 12.38 17.14 18.47
C PHE A 375 13.15 15.84 18.77
N GLN A 376 13.55 15.09 17.74
CA GLN A 376 14.35 13.87 17.93
C GLN A 376 15.70 14.15 18.61
N ASP A 377 16.27 15.33 18.39
CA ASP A 377 17.54 15.77 18.99
C ASP A 377 17.36 16.55 20.32
N SER A 378 16.12 16.87 20.70
CA SER A 378 15.78 17.68 21.87
C SER A 378 16.16 17.02 23.21
N GLU A 379 16.46 17.85 24.21
CA GLU A 379 16.67 17.40 25.59
C GLU A 379 15.40 16.74 26.16
N THR A 380 14.22 17.27 25.84
CA THR A 380 12.93 16.70 26.30
C THR A 380 12.76 15.23 25.93
N LEU A 381 13.09 14.83 24.69
CA LEU A 381 13.00 13.43 24.29
C LEU A 381 14.11 12.58 24.92
N LYS A 382 15.32 13.13 25.08
CA LYS A 382 16.44 12.45 25.73
C LYS A 382 16.13 12.18 27.21
N ASP A 383 15.57 13.16 27.92
CA ASP A 383 15.15 13.05 29.31
C ASP A 383 14.02 12.02 29.46
N ALA A 384 13.04 12.04 28.55
CA ALA A 384 11.97 11.04 28.55
C ALA A 384 12.50 9.62 28.31
N LYS A 385 13.45 9.45 27.38
CA LYS A 385 14.13 8.17 27.15
C LYS A 385 14.90 7.71 28.39
N ALA A 386 15.69 8.59 28.99
CA ALA A 386 16.42 8.30 30.23
C ALA A 386 15.48 7.96 31.39
N ALA A 387 14.28 8.57 31.42
CA ALA A 387 13.24 8.28 32.40
C ALA A 387 12.48 6.96 32.13
N GLY A 388 12.70 6.30 30.99
CA GLY A 388 12.14 4.98 30.67
C GLY A 388 11.03 4.97 29.61
N LEU A 389 10.93 5.99 28.75
CA LEU A 389 9.98 6.00 27.62
C LEU A 389 10.07 4.73 26.76
N GLU A 390 11.28 4.22 26.57
CA GLU A 390 11.59 2.99 25.82
C GLU A 390 11.07 1.70 26.47
N ASN A 391 10.67 1.73 27.75
CA ASN A 391 10.03 0.61 28.41
C ASN A 391 8.53 0.48 28.06
N LEU A 392 7.96 1.44 27.32
CA LEU A 392 6.58 1.34 26.82
C LEU A 392 6.47 0.32 25.69
N CYS A 393 5.33 -0.38 25.64
CA CYS A 393 5.03 -1.34 24.59
C CYS A 393 5.03 -0.69 23.19
N ASP A 394 5.78 -1.29 22.26
CA ASP A 394 5.93 -0.89 20.86
C ASP A 394 4.95 -1.59 19.91
N LYS A 395 4.20 -2.57 20.42
CA LYS A 395 3.20 -3.30 19.66
C LYS A 395 2.08 -2.38 19.20
N LYS A 396 1.71 -2.54 17.93
CA LYS A 396 0.74 -1.69 17.24
C LYS A 396 -0.69 -2.17 17.47
N ARG A 397 -1.60 -1.22 17.64
CA ARG A 397 -3.04 -1.41 17.63
C ARG A 397 -3.59 -1.31 16.22
N TYR A 398 -4.92 -1.47 16.10
CA TYR A 398 -5.66 -1.32 14.84
C TYR A 398 -5.40 0.02 14.13
N ASP A 399 -5.13 1.09 14.89
CA ASP A 399 -4.84 2.42 14.35
C ASP A 399 -3.34 2.61 14.00
N SER A 400 -2.59 1.52 13.99
CA SER A 400 -1.14 1.45 13.77
C SER A 400 -0.28 2.17 14.82
N SER A 401 -0.87 2.68 15.90
CA SER A 401 -0.14 3.30 17.01
C SER A 401 0.18 2.28 18.10
N SER A 402 1.29 2.48 18.80
CA SER A 402 1.68 1.80 20.03
C SER A 402 1.68 2.75 21.22
N LYS A 403 1.78 2.23 22.45
CA LYS A 403 1.93 3.07 23.67
C LYS A 403 3.14 4.00 23.53
N TYR A 404 4.28 3.45 23.09
CA TYR A 404 5.50 4.22 22.81
C TYR A 404 5.22 5.36 21.81
N SER A 405 4.67 5.06 20.62
CA SER A 405 4.48 6.07 19.58
C SER A 405 3.46 7.16 19.94
N ARG A 406 2.45 6.82 20.78
CA ARG A 406 1.46 7.80 21.26
C ARG A 406 2.09 8.75 22.28
N GLU A 407 2.93 8.23 23.16
CA GLU A 407 3.64 9.06 24.13
C GLU A 407 4.71 9.92 23.46
N GLU A 408 5.50 9.37 22.53
CA GLU A 408 6.46 10.12 21.72
C GLU A 408 5.77 11.27 20.97
N ARG A 409 4.60 10.99 20.38
CA ARG A 409 3.78 12.01 19.73
C ARG A 409 3.23 13.06 20.72
N ARG A 410 2.86 12.66 21.95
CA ARG A 410 2.39 13.59 22.99
C ARG A 410 3.51 14.53 23.42
N LEU A 411 4.70 14.00 23.67
CA LEU A 411 5.90 14.76 23.97
C LEU A 411 6.25 15.74 22.85
N PHE A 412 6.17 15.29 21.59
CA PHE A 412 6.35 16.17 20.44
C PHE A 412 5.36 17.34 20.46
N LEU A 413 4.05 17.07 20.62
CA LEU A 413 3.04 18.13 20.65
C LEU A 413 3.22 19.09 21.83
N GLN A 414 3.70 18.59 22.98
CA GLN A 414 3.98 19.40 24.17
C GLN A 414 5.22 20.28 23.98
N TRP A 415 6.25 19.77 23.32
CA TRP A 415 7.50 20.47 23.01
C TRP A 415 7.31 21.63 22.02
N LEU A 416 6.33 21.53 21.11
CA LEU A 416 6.05 22.57 20.13
C LEU A 416 5.56 23.89 20.77
N SER A 417 5.94 24.99 20.12
CA SER A 417 5.37 26.32 20.34
C SER A 417 3.84 26.32 20.10
N PHE A 418 3.14 27.31 20.65
CA PHE A 418 1.70 27.44 20.43
C PHE A 418 1.35 27.61 18.95
N GLU A 419 2.15 28.39 18.22
CA GLU A 419 2.00 28.64 16.78
C GLU A 419 2.21 27.36 15.96
N ASP A 420 3.24 26.57 16.27
CA ASP A 420 3.52 25.33 15.56
C ASP A 420 2.51 24.24 15.91
N ARG A 421 2.06 24.19 17.16
CA ARG A 421 0.97 23.30 17.58
C ARG A 421 -0.30 23.60 16.80
N LYS A 422 -0.68 24.88 16.66
CA LYS A 422 -1.84 25.32 15.87
C LYS A 422 -1.71 24.95 14.38
N LEU A 423 -0.50 25.00 13.82
CA LEU A 423 -0.23 24.57 12.45
C LEU A 423 -0.41 23.04 12.28
N LEU A 424 -0.14 22.28 13.34
CA LEU A 424 -0.32 20.83 13.38
C LEU A 424 -1.68 20.36 13.90
N GLU A 425 -2.55 21.27 14.38
CA GLU A 425 -3.91 20.92 14.82
C GLU A 425 -4.68 20.24 13.66
N GLU A 426 -5.22 19.07 13.97
CA GLU A 426 -5.67 18.12 12.96
C GLU A 426 -7.13 18.34 12.55
N GLY A 427 -7.37 18.21 11.25
CA GLY A 427 -8.69 17.92 10.69
C GLY A 427 -8.63 17.01 9.46
N LEU A 428 -7.51 17.07 8.75
CA LEU A 428 -7.09 16.14 7.71
C LEU A 428 -5.65 15.69 7.97
N GLY A 429 -5.33 14.43 7.67
CA GLY A 429 -3.95 13.95 7.66
C GLY A 429 -3.14 14.63 6.55
N ASN A 430 -1.81 14.73 6.68
CA ASN A 430 -0.96 15.47 5.73
C ASN A 430 -1.18 15.07 4.25
N SER A 431 -1.30 13.77 3.97
CA SER A 431 -1.59 13.28 2.62
C SER A 431 -2.94 13.79 2.13
N GLN A 432 -3.97 13.75 2.97
CA GLN A 432 -5.30 14.26 2.68
C GLN A 432 -5.29 15.78 2.47
N LYS A 433 -4.51 16.54 3.26
CA LYS A 433 -4.34 17.99 3.06
C LYS A 433 -3.83 18.30 1.66
N ALA A 434 -2.79 17.58 1.21
CA ALA A 434 -2.22 17.75 -0.12
C ALA A 434 -3.20 17.35 -1.23
N GLU A 435 -3.94 16.25 -1.05
CA GLU A 435 -4.99 15.81 -1.99
C GLU A 435 -6.11 16.84 -2.12
N VAL A 436 -6.62 17.36 -0.99
CA VAL A 436 -7.67 18.39 -0.98
C VAL A 436 -7.17 19.67 -1.65
N ALA A 437 -5.96 20.10 -1.35
CA ALA A 437 -5.36 21.27 -2.00
C ALA A 437 -5.15 21.08 -3.50
N TRP A 438 -4.88 19.84 -3.94
CA TRP A 438 -4.79 19.50 -5.36
C TRP A 438 -6.16 19.55 -6.03
N LEU A 439 -7.22 19.03 -5.39
CA LEU A 439 -8.61 19.13 -5.88
C LEU A 439 -9.04 20.58 -6.05
N GLU A 440 -8.79 21.42 -5.04
CA GLU A 440 -9.09 22.86 -5.06
C GLU A 440 -8.30 23.57 -6.17
N ARG A 441 -6.99 23.27 -6.32
CA ARG A 441 -6.15 23.81 -7.42
C ARG A 441 -6.67 23.45 -8.81
N LYS A 442 -7.23 22.25 -8.98
CA LYS A 442 -7.81 21.79 -10.25
C LYS A 442 -9.22 22.35 -10.50
N GLY A 443 -9.82 23.02 -9.52
CA GLY A 443 -11.20 23.53 -9.60
C GLY A 443 -12.25 22.41 -9.53
N TYR A 444 -11.90 21.24 -9.00
CA TYR A 444 -12.82 20.12 -8.89
C TYR A 444 -13.72 20.30 -7.68
N ARG A 445 -15.04 20.24 -7.90
CA ARG A 445 -16.03 20.30 -6.83
C ARG A 445 -16.05 18.98 -6.07
N TYR A 446 -16.11 19.09 -4.75
CA TYR A 446 -16.29 17.94 -3.87
C TYR A 446 -17.21 18.29 -2.70
N THR A 447 -17.83 17.26 -2.13
CA THR A 447 -18.69 17.35 -0.95
C THR A 447 -17.88 16.96 0.29
N GLU A 448 -17.84 17.84 1.28
CA GLU A 448 -17.21 17.55 2.56
C GLU A 448 -18.15 16.75 3.45
N VAL A 449 -17.68 15.63 3.97
CA VAL A 449 -18.47 14.75 4.83
C VAL A 449 -17.74 14.53 6.15
N ASP A 450 -18.46 14.72 7.25
CA ASP A 450 -17.98 14.42 8.59
C ASP A 450 -18.27 12.95 8.91
N ILE A 451 -17.23 12.18 9.27
CA ILE A 451 -17.39 10.76 9.63
C ILE A 451 -18.21 10.54 10.91
N ALA A 452 -18.42 11.58 11.73
CA ALA A 452 -19.27 11.51 12.92
C ALA A 452 -20.68 11.02 12.59
N SER A 453 -21.17 11.34 11.39
CA SER A 453 -22.47 10.89 10.87
C SER A 453 -22.57 9.36 10.73
N TRP A 454 -21.44 8.66 10.68
CA TRP A 454 -21.36 7.20 10.57
C TRP A 454 -21.04 6.53 11.89
N LEU A 455 -20.21 7.17 12.72
CA LEU A 455 -19.78 6.64 14.01
C LEU A 455 -20.88 6.70 15.05
N ARG A 456 -21.76 7.70 14.97
CA ARG A 456 -22.96 7.71 15.79
C ARG A 456 -23.91 6.69 15.18
N PRO A 457 -24.21 5.56 15.86
CA PRO A 457 -25.31 4.73 15.40
C PRO A 457 -26.50 5.68 15.27
N ALA A 458 -27.11 5.74 14.08
CA ALA A 458 -28.33 6.48 13.87
C ALA A 458 -29.21 6.10 15.06
N ALA A 459 -29.39 7.03 15.99
CA ALA A 459 -30.24 6.81 17.14
C ALA A 459 -31.58 6.57 16.49
N LYS A 460 -31.94 5.30 16.29
CA LYS A 460 -33.21 4.92 15.72
C LYS A 460 -34.17 5.52 16.72
N SER A 461 -34.83 6.60 16.32
CA SER A 461 -35.92 7.20 17.06
C SER A 461 -37.06 6.17 17.01
N TYR A 462 -36.93 5.11 17.81
CA TYR A 462 -37.94 4.11 18.08
C TYR A 462 -38.93 4.61 19.13
N PHE A 463 -38.94 5.92 19.41
CA PHE A 463 -40.13 6.55 19.94
C PHE A 463 -40.97 7.01 18.73
N PRO A 464 -41.99 6.24 18.31
CA PRO A 464 -43.06 6.85 17.54
C PRO A 464 -43.56 8.02 18.37
N SER A 465 -43.63 9.21 17.77
CA SER A 465 -44.25 10.40 18.33
C SER A 465 -45.79 10.26 18.40
N GLY A 466 -46.27 9.07 18.75
CA GLY A 466 -47.65 8.79 19.08
C GLY A 466 -47.85 8.91 20.59
N PRO A 467 -49.03 9.37 21.05
CA PRO A 467 -49.34 9.42 22.47
C PRO A 467 -49.21 8.01 23.08
N LEU A 468 -48.52 7.93 24.21
CA LEU A 468 -48.47 6.71 25.03
C LEU A 468 -49.90 6.26 25.34
N PRO A 469 -50.28 4.99 25.08
CA PRO A 469 -51.55 4.47 25.54
C PRO A 469 -51.59 4.56 27.07
N ALA A 470 -52.67 5.12 27.60
CA ALA A 470 -52.88 5.26 29.03
C ALA A 470 -52.68 3.88 29.72
N MET A 471 -51.68 3.79 30.60
CA MET A 471 -51.51 2.62 31.45
C MET A 471 -52.70 2.52 32.40
N GLU A 472 -53.61 1.59 32.13
CA GLU A 472 -54.59 1.16 33.12
C GLU A 472 -53.87 0.56 34.33
N ALA A 473 -54.21 1.10 35.49
CA ALA A 473 -53.68 0.72 36.79
C ALA A 473 -53.89 -0.79 37.04
N TRP A 474 -52.79 -1.51 37.22
CA TRP A 474 -52.82 -2.86 37.79
C TRP A 474 -53.31 -2.79 39.23
N LYS A 475 -54.55 -3.24 39.44
CA LYS A 475 -55.11 -3.50 40.78
C LYS A 475 -54.45 -4.76 41.34
N ILE A 476 -53.69 -4.60 42.40
CA ILE A 476 -53.18 -5.70 43.22
C ILE A 476 -54.34 -6.21 44.08
N HIS A 477 -54.73 -7.47 43.89
CA HIS A 477 -55.60 -8.18 44.83
C HIS A 477 -54.78 -8.72 46.00
N PRO A 478 -55.20 -8.52 47.26
CA PRO A 478 -54.54 -9.10 48.40
C PRO A 478 -54.94 -10.57 48.59
N GLN A 479 -53.96 -11.42 48.88
CA GLN A 479 -54.15 -12.65 49.65
C GLN A 479 -53.26 -12.58 50.89
#